data_AF-A0A3D1EPG0-F1
#
_entry.id   AF-A0A3D1EPG0-F1
#
_cell.length_a   1.000
_cell.length_b   1.000
_cell.length_c   1.000
_cell.angle_alpha   90.00
_cell.angle_beta   90.00
_cell.angle_gamma   90.00
#
_symmetry.space_group_name_H-M   'P 1'
#
loop_
_entity.id
_entity.type
_entity.pdbx_description
1 polymer ?
#
loop_
_entity_poly.entity_id
_entity_poly.type
_entity_poly.pdbx_seq_one_letter_code
_entity_poly.pdbx_strand_id
1 'polypeptide(L)'
;AVLSIEKDRPKIEEAGVVDLTSKLDLEDRLLELANEISAIIKEHKPTVAALEGVFSHVKFPRSALVLGHARGVCLVECRREGLPISTVAPAEMKRVIAGSGRATKAQVQRAVAAWCGLQKPPEPNDAADALGMALFQLRKVTPHLRGTP
;
A
#
# COMPACT_ATOMS: atom_id res chain seq x y z
N ALA A 1 2.21 5.22 0.36
CA ALA A 1 1.44 5.91 -0.70
C ALA A 1 0.11 6.36 -0.13
N VAL A 2 -0.28 7.59 -0.42
CA VAL A 2 -1.52 8.25 0.01
C VAL A 2 -2.26 8.72 -1.23
N LEU A 3 -3.56 8.39 -1.30
CA LEU A 3 -4.44 8.81 -2.38
C LEU A 3 -5.65 9.54 -1.83
N SER A 4 -6.10 10.55 -2.57
CA SER A 4 -7.38 11.22 -2.37
C SER A 4 -8.27 11.07 -3.61
N ILE A 5 -9.51 11.58 -3.53
CA ILE A 5 -10.39 11.72 -4.68
C ILE A 5 -10.57 13.21 -4.97
N GLU A 6 -10.28 13.59 -6.20
CA GLU A 6 -10.56 14.92 -6.72
C GLU A 6 -11.36 14.79 -8.02
N LYS A 7 -12.56 15.40 -8.07
CA LYS A 7 -13.46 15.36 -9.25
C LYS A 7 -13.68 13.94 -9.79
N ASP A 8 -14.00 12.99 -8.89
CA ASP A 8 -14.21 11.58 -9.20
C ASP A 8 -13.00 10.87 -9.84
N ARG A 9 -11.78 11.38 -9.59
CA ARG A 9 -10.54 10.73 -10.03
C ARG A 9 -9.58 10.52 -8.87
N PRO A 10 -8.81 9.42 -8.87
CA PRO A 10 -7.72 9.25 -7.92
C PRO A 10 -6.67 10.35 -8.11
N LYS A 11 -6.26 10.97 -7.02
CA LYS A 11 -5.13 11.89 -6.97
C LYS A 11 -4.07 11.33 -6.03
N ILE A 12 -2.81 11.37 -6.49
CA ILE A 12 -1.67 10.97 -5.68
C ILE A 12 -1.27 12.16 -4.83
N GLU A 13 -1.44 12.04 -3.51
CA GLU A 13 -0.91 13.01 -2.55
C GLU A 13 0.55 12.68 -2.22
N GLU A 14 0.86 11.39 -2.06
CA GLU A 14 2.23 10.93 -1.85
C GLU A 14 2.42 9.49 -2.35
N ALA A 15 3.57 9.21 -2.98
CA ALA A 15 3.98 7.85 -3.31
C ALA A 15 5.50 7.72 -3.25
N GLY A 16 5.98 6.70 -2.54
CA GLY A 16 7.40 6.48 -2.31
C GLY A 16 7.65 5.20 -1.54
N VAL A 17 8.92 4.99 -1.19
CA VAL A 17 9.41 3.87 -0.38
C VAL A 17 10.17 4.45 0.80
N VAL A 18 9.88 3.93 2.00
CA VAL A 18 10.67 4.23 3.19
C VAL A 18 11.94 3.37 3.13
N ASP A 19 13.08 4.02 2.88
CA ASP A 19 14.38 3.34 2.88
C ASP A 19 14.95 3.35 4.30
N LEU A 20 14.90 2.18 4.95
CA LEU A 20 15.36 2.03 6.34
C LEU A 20 16.88 1.82 6.37
N THR A 21 17.55 2.42 7.34
CA THR A 21 19.01 2.38 7.45
C THR A 21 19.51 0.95 7.67
N SER A 22 20.07 0.34 6.61
CA SER A 22 20.45 -1.08 6.58
C SER A 22 21.57 -1.50 7.54
N LYS A 23 22.33 -0.52 8.07
CA LYS A 23 23.41 -0.73 9.04
C LYS A 23 22.94 -0.83 10.49
N LEU A 24 21.67 -0.50 10.75
CA LEU A 24 21.08 -0.57 12.07
C LEU A 24 20.58 -1.98 12.38
N ASP A 25 20.51 -2.30 13.67
CA ASP A 25 19.88 -3.51 14.16
C ASP A 25 18.38 -3.51 13.88
N LEU A 26 17.73 -4.67 13.96
CA LEU A 26 16.34 -4.84 13.53
C LEU A 26 15.40 -3.92 14.31
N GLU A 27 15.56 -3.85 15.62
CA GLU A 27 14.78 -3.02 16.54
C GLU A 27 14.83 -1.54 16.19
N ASP A 28 16.01 -1.02 15.85
CA ASP A 28 16.23 0.37 15.48
C ASP A 28 15.60 0.68 14.11
N ARG A 29 15.70 -0.25 13.15
CA ARG A 29 15.02 -0.13 11.86
C ARG A 29 13.49 -0.17 12.00
N LEU A 30 12.98 -0.94 12.94
CA LEU A 30 11.55 -0.97 13.26
C LEU A 30 11.08 0.32 13.93
N LEU A 31 11.93 0.94 14.76
CA LEU A 31 11.67 2.26 15.33
C LEU A 31 11.68 3.36 14.25
N GLU A 32 12.64 3.33 13.33
CA GLU A 32 12.68 4.22 12.16
C GLU A 32 11.39 4.09 11.34
N LEU A 33 10.97 2.85 11.03
CA LEU A 33 9.70 2.59 10.36
C LEU A 33 8.50 3.15 11.14
N ALA A 34 8.46 2.98 12.45
CA ALA A 34 7.37 3.47 13.29
C ALA A 34 7.24 5.00 13.20
N ASN A 35 8.37 5.70 13.27
CA ASN A 35 8.43 7.15 13.19
C ASN A 35 7.95 7.65 11.82
N GLU A 36 8.40 7.02 10.74
CA GLU A 36 8.01 7.33 9.36
C GLU A 36 6.50 7.13 9.13
N ILE A 37 5.95 5.99 9.58
CA ILE A 37 4.50 5.73 9.45
C ILE A 37 3.69 6.74 10.26
N SER A 38 4.10 7.06 11.49
CA SER A 38 3.46 8.10 12.31
C SER A 38 3.49 9.46 11.61
N ALA A 39 4.62 9.85 11.02
CA ALA A 39 4.76 11.11 10.30
C ALA A 39 3.79 11.20 9.12
N ILE A 40 3.75 10.18 8.26
CA ILE A 40 2.85 10.10 7.11
C ILE A 40 1.38 10.20 7.54
N ILE A 41 0.99 9.49 8.60
CA ILE A 41 -0.40 9.53 9.10
C ILE A 41 -0.76 10.93 9.62
N LYS A 42 0.14 11.60 10.33
CA LYS A 42 -0.09 12.94 10.90
C LYS A 42 -0.13 14.03 9.84
N GLU A 43 0.74 13.94 8.84
CA GLU A 43 0.82 14.87 7.73
C GLU A 43 -0.44 14.77 6.85
N HIS A 44 -0.76 13.57 6.39
CA HIS A 44 -1.80 13.37 5.38
C HIS A 44 -3.20 13.13 5.94
N LYS A 45 -3.30 12.73 7.22
CA LYS A 45 -4.57 12.43 7.91
C LYS A 45 -5.50 11.52 7.08
N PRO A 46 -5.03 10.35 6.61
CA PRO A 46 -5.85 9.45 5.85
C PRO A 46 -7.07 8.98 6.66
N THR A 47 -8.13 8.58 5.99
CA THR A 47 -9.35 8.07 6.65
C THR A 47 -9.32 6.56 6.89
N VAL A 48 -8.45 5.84 6.19
CA VAL A 48 -8.27 4.38 6.31
C VAL A 48 -6.89 3.98 5.80
N ALA A 49 -6.23 3.05 6.49
CA ALA A 49 -5.02 2.39 6.01
C ALA A 49 -5.37 1.07 5.31
N ALA A 50 -4.82 0.85 4.12
CA ALA A 50 -4.90 -0.42 3.42
C ALA A 50 -3.58 -1.17 3.56
N LEU A 51 -3.60 -2.38 4.14
CA LEU A 51 -2.41 -3.22 4.26
C LEU A 51 -2.64 -4.57 3.58
N GLU A 52 -1.61 -5.07 2.91
CA GLU A 52 -1.65 -6.39 2.31
C GLU A 52 -1.73 -7.46 3.42
N GLY A 53 -2.56 -8.48 3.19
CA GLY A 53 -2.60 -9.65 4.04
C GLY A 53 -1.29 -10.43 3.96
N VAL A 54 -0.87 -11.05 5.07
CA VAL A 54 0.34 -11.88 5.08
C VAL A 54 0.01 -13.24 4.49
N PHE A 55 0.61 -13.55 3.33
CA PHE A 55 0.57 -14.88 2.73
C PHE A 55 2.00 -15.41 2.65
N SER A 56 2.46 -16.13 3.67
CA SER A 56 3.80 -16.69 3.67
C SER A 56 3.83 -17.99 2.86
N HIS A 57 4.64 -18.03 1.81
CA HIS A 57 5.08 -19.31 1.25
C HIS A 57 6.02 -19.99 2.24
N VAL A 58 5.77 -21.26 2.54
CA VAL A 58 6.59 -22.11 3.44
C VAL A 58 8.07 -22.20 3.07
N LYS A 59 8.44 -21.71 1.88
CA LYS A 59 9.81 -21.71 1.35
C LYS A 59 10.76 -20.71 2.01
N PHE A 60 10.27 -19.62 2.61
CA PHE A 60 11.14 -18.53 3.13
C PHE A 60 10.71 -18.01 4.52
N PRO A 61 10.86 -18.81 5.59
CA PRO A 61 10.35 -18.47 6.91
C PRO A 61 11.04 -17.26 7.56
N ARG A 62 12.35 -17.07 7.37
CA ARG A 62 13.07 -15.91 7.93
C ARG A 62 12.57 -14.59 7.36
N SER A 63 12.41 -14.50 6.04
CA SER A 63 11.86 -13.31 5.38
C SER A 63 10.41 -13.04 5.81
N ALA A 64 9.61 -14.09 6.01
CA ALA A 64 8.25 -13.95 6.52
C ALA A 64 8.21 -13.39 7.96
N LEU A 65 9.14 -13.79 8.84
CA LEU A 65 9.25 -13.23 10.19
C LEU A 65 9.63 -11.75 10.17
N VAL A 66 10.63 -11.36 9.39
CA VAL A 66 11.03 -9.94 9.24
C VAL A 66 9.89 -9.09 8.70
N LEU A 67 9.17 -9.58 7.68
CA LEU A 67 7.97 -8.91 7.16
C LEU A 67 6.87 -8.81 8.23
N GLY A 68 6.71 -9.85 9.05
CA GLY A 68 5.80 -9.87 10.18
C GLY A 68 6.09 -8.77 11.21
N HIS A 69 7.37 -8.56 11.55
CA HIS A 69 7.78 -7.49 12.46
C HIS A 69 7.45 -6.10 11.90
N ALA A 70 7.84 -5.82 10.65
CA ALA A 70 7.55 -4.54 9.99
C ALA A 70 6.03 -4.30 9.89
N ARG A 71 5.26 -5.34 9.54
CA ARG A 71 3.81 -5.25 9.50
C ARG A 71 3.21 -4.95 10.88
N GLY A 72 3.72 -5.59 11.93
CA GLY A 72 3.29 -5.35 13.31
C GLY A 72 3.43 -3.88 13.69
N VAL A 73 4.55 -3.26 13.34
CA VAL A 73 4.77 -1.82 13.52
C VAL A 73 3.69 -1.01 12.80
N CYS A 74 3.48 -1.24 11.51
CA CYS A 74 2.47 -0.49 10.74
C CYS A 74 1.06 -0.62 11.35
N LEU A 75 0.68 -1.83 11.81
CA LEU A 75 -0.60 -2.07 12.45
C LEU A 75 -0.75 -1.28 13.75
N VAL A 76 0.27 -1.30 14.61
CA VAL A 76 0.26 -0.58 15.89
C VAL A 76 0.22 0.93 15.67
N GLU A 77 1.03 1.48 14.77
CA GLU A 77 1.04 2.92 14.49
C GLU A 77 -0.29 3.40 13.91
N CYS A 78 -0.89 2.66 12.98
CA CYS A 78 -2.24 2.97 12.51
C CYS A 78 -3.25 3.00 13.67
N ARG A 79 -3.20 2.03 14.59
CA ARG A 79 -4.13 1.99 15.72
C ARG A 79 -3.87 3.07 16.77
N ARG A 80 -2.61 3.45 17.01
CA ARG A 80 -2.23 4.55 17.90
C ARG A 80 -2.87 5.86 17.48
N GLU A 81 -2.89 6.14 16.18
CA GLU A 81 -3.51 7.34 15.60
C GLU A 81 -5.02 7.19 15.34
N GLY A 82 -5.65 6.10 15.82
CA GLY A 82 -7.08 5.86 15.64
C GLY A 82 -7.49 5.47 14.21
N LEU A 83 -6.54 5.32 13.28
CA LEU A 83 -6.78 5.00 11.87
C LEU A 83 -7.38 3.59 11.71
N PRO A 84 -8.55 3.46 11.05
CA PRO A 84 -9.10 2.16 10.67
C PRO A 84 -8.18 1.43 9.68
N ILE A 85 -8.12 0.10 9.79
CA ILE A 85 -7.26 -0.75 8.96
C ILE A 85 -8.12 -1.70 8.11
N SER A 86 -7.86 -1.70 6.81
CA SER A 86 -8.41 -2.65 5.85
C SER A 86 -7.29 -3.62 5.43
N THR A 87 -7.45 -4.90 5.76
CA THR A 87 -6.53 -5.95 5.30
C THR A 87 -7.02 -6.52 3.98
N VAL A 88 -6.15 -6.58 2.96
CA VAL A 88 -6.53 -6.91 1.58
C VAL A 88 -5.79 -8.16 1.10
N ALA A 89 -6.52 -9.09 0.49
CA ALA A 89 -5.89 -10.22 -0.18
C ALA A 89 -5.28 -9.79 -1.53
N PRO A 90 -4.04 -10.20 -1.88
CA PRO A 90 -3.39 -9.79 -3.12
C PRO A 90 -4.22 -10.12 -4.36
N ALA A 91 -4.88 -11.29 -4.38
CA ALA A 91 -5.74 -11.70 -5.48
C ALA A 91 -7.03 -10.86 -5.59
N GLU A 92 -7.49 -10.27 -4.49
CA GLU A 92 -8.64 -9.37 -4.49
C GLU A 92 -8.24 -8.00 -5.05
N MET A 93 -7.13 -7.44 -4.58
CA MET A 93 -6.55 -6.20 -5.12
C MET A 93 -6.34 -6.32 -6.64
N LYS A 94 -5.66 -7.38 -7.09
CA LYS A 94 -5.40 -7.64 -8.52
C LYS A 94 -6.68 -7.72 -9.35
N ARG A 95 -7.71 -8.39 -8.84
CA ARG A 95 -9.00 -8.52 -9.53
C ARG A 95 -9.68 -7.17 -9.71
N VAL A 96 -9.68 -6.35 -8.67
CA VAL A 96 -10.30 -5.03 -8.69
C VAL A 96 -9.52 -4.08 -9.59
N ILE A 97 -8.19 -4.04 -9.50
CA ILE A 97 -7.36 -3.07 -10.22
C ILE A 97 -7.08 -3.47 -11.67
N ALA A 98 -6.75 -4.74 -11.92
CA ALA A 98 -6.31 -5.24 -13.21
C ALA A 98 -7.28 -6.26 -13.85
N GLY A 99 -8.49 -6.41 -13.30
CA GLY A 99 -9.56 -7.26 -13.85
C GLY A 99 -9.39 -8.77 -13.61
N SER A 100 -8.25 -9.22 -13.09
CA SER A 100 -7.99 -10.64 -12.83
C SER A 100 -7.18 -10.84 -11.55
N GLY A 101 -7.62 -11.74 -10.68
CA GLY A 101 -6.85 -12.11 -9.48
C GLY A 101 -5.51 -12.79 -9.79
N ARG A 102 -5.29 -13.22 -11.03
CA ARG A 102 -4.05 -13.83 -11.53
C ARG A 102 -3.18 -12.83 -12.31
N ALA A 103 -3.51 -11.53 -12.30
CA ALA A 103 -2.75 -10.52 -13.03
C ALA A 103 -1.26 -10.53 -12.62
N THR A 104 -0.39 -10.37 -13.61
CA THR A 104 1.06 -10.25 -13.42
C THR A 104 1.41 -8.90 -12.82
N LYS A 105 2.59 -8.78 -12.21
CA LYS A 105 3.05 -7.52 -11.61
C LYS A 105 3.03 -6.37 -12.63
N ALA A 106 3.52 -6.61 -13.85
CA ALA A 106 3.50 -5.63 -14.94
C ALA A 106 2.07 -5.23 -15.38
N GLN A 107 1.09 -6.14 -15.33
CA GLN A 107 -0.31 -5.81 -15.62
C GLN A 107 -0.90 -4.90 -14.54
N VAL A 108 -0.63 -5.18 -13.26
CA VAL A 108 -1.05 -4.33 -12.15
C VAL A 108 -0.44 -2.93 -12.28
N GLN A 109 0.86 -2.83 -12.56
CA GLN A 109 1.55 -1.55 -12.70
C GLN A 109 0.99 -0.69 -13.83
N ARG A 110 0.71 -1.29 -15.00
CA ARG A 110 0.06 -0.58 -16.11
C ARG A 110 -1.35 -0.12 -15.73
N ALA A 111 -2.11 -0.95 -15.03
CA ALA A 111 -3.44 -0.57 -14.57
C ALA A 111 -3.38 0.59 -13.57
N VAL A 112 -2.47 0.54 -12.59
CA VAL A 112 -2.23 1.65 -11.64
C VAL A 112 -1.88 2.94 -12.38
N ALA A 113 -0.98 2.89 -13.37
CA ALA A 113 -0.63 4.06 -14.17
C ALA A 113 -1.85 4.64 -14.89
N ALA A 114 -2.68 3.81 -15.53
CA ALA A 114 -3.90 4.25 -16.19
C ALA A 114 -4.88 4.91 -15.21
N TRP A 115 -5.13 4.29 -14.06
CA TRP A 115 -6.03 4.81 -13.04
C TRP A 115 -5.58 6.15 -12.45
N CYS A 116 -4.28 6.35 -12.29
CA CYS A 116 -3.69 7.58 -11.76
C CYS A 116 -3.34 8.61 -12.85
N GLY A 117 -3.64 8.35 -14.13
CA GLY A 117 -3.30 9.24 -15.25
C GLY A 117 -1.79 9.42 -15.48
N LEU A 118 -0.98 8.44 -15.10
CA LEU A 118 0.48 8.47 -15.26
C LEU A 118 0.86 8.00 -16.67
N GLN A 119 1.78 8.72 -17.33
CA GLN A 119 2.29 8.34 -18.66
C GLN A 119 3.13 7.06 -18.64
N LYS A 120 3.73 6.74 -17.49
CA LYS A 120 4.57 5.55 -17.29
C LYS A 120 4.19 4.86 -15.97
N PRO A 121 4.42 3.55 -15.87
CA PRO A 121 4.34 2.84 -14.59
C PRO A 121 5.13 3.54 -13.48
N PRO A 122 4.59 3.65 -12.27
CA PRO A 122 5.33 4.20 -11.14
C PRO A 122 6.50 3.29 -10.77
N GLU A 123 7.63 3.92 -10.50
CA GLU A 123 8.86 3.28 -10.00
C GLU A 123 9.24 3.89 -8.64
N PRO A 124 9.84 3.11 -7.73
CA PRO A 124 10.16 1.68 -7.84
C PRO A 124 8.92 0.79 -7.75
N ASN A 125 9.10 -0.52 -8.01
CA ASN A 125 8.02 -1.51 -8.00
C ASN A 125 7.18 -1.49 -6.72
N ASP A 126 7.80 -1.26 -5.57
CA ASP A 126 7.12 -1.22 -4.26
C ASP A 126 6.19 -0.01 -4.13
N ALA A 127 6.54 1.14 -4.74
CA ALA A 127 5.66 2.29 -4.81
C ALA A 127 4.42 1.99 -5.68
N ALA A 128 4.59 1.24 -6.76
CA ALA A 128 3.47 0.79 -7.59
C ALA A 128 2.52 -0.16 -6.86
N ASP A 129 3.07 -1.10 -6.08
CA ASP A 129 2.28 -2.02 -5.27
C ASP A 129 1.50 -1.26 -4.18
N ALA A 130 2.14 -0.30 -3.52
CA ALA A 130 1.51 0.58 -2.53
C ALA A 130 0.38 1.43 -3.14
N LEU A 131 0.59 1.98 -4.35
CA LEU A 131 -0.46 2.70 -5.09
C LEU A 131 -1.63 1.78 -5.46
N GLY A 132 -1.35 0.53 -5.89
CA GLY A 132 -2.39 -0.46 -6.18
C GLY A 132 -3.27 -0.77 -4.96
N MET A 133 -2.65 -0.90 -3.78
CA MET A 133 -3.35 -1.10 -2.51
C MET A 133 -4.21 0.11 -2.11
N ALA A 134 -3.66 1.32 -2.25
CA ALA A 134 -4.40 2.55 -1.99
C ALA A 134 -5.59 2.70 -2.95
N LEU A 135 -5.39 2.45 -4.25
CA LEU A 135 -6.46 2.49 -5.26
C LEU A 135 -7.57 1.49 -4.97
N PHE A 136 -7.21 0.27 -4.56
CA PHE A 136 -8.18 -0.76 -4.18
C PHE A 136 -9.08 -0.24 -3.07
N GLN A 137 -8.47 0.31 -2.02
CA GLN A 137 -9.20 0.80 -0.87
C GLN A 137 -10.07 2.02 -1.23
N LEU A 138 -9.54 2.94 -2.05
CA LEU A 138 -10.26 4.11 -2.54
C LEU A 138 -11.54 3.70 -3.28
N ARG A 139 -11.46 2.69 -4.16
CA ARG A 139 -12.62 2.16 -4.88
C ARG A 139 -13.60 1.38 -3.98
N LYS A 140 -13.09 0.73 -2.93
CA LYS A 140 -13.93 0.03 -1.96
C LYS A 140 -14.80 1.00 -1.15
N VAL A 141 -14.26 2.16 -0.79
CA VAL A 141 -14.99 3.20 -0.03
C VAL A 141 -15.78 4.16 -0.92
N THR A 142 -15.57 4.11 -2.24
CA THR A 142 -16.19 5.03 -3.21
C THR A 142 -16.91 4.28 -4.33
N PRO A 143 -18.13 3.77 -4.09
CA PRO A 143 -18.81 2.84 -4.99
C PRO A 143 -19.16 3.40 -6.38
N HIS A 144 -19.26 4.73 -6.53
CA HIS A 144 -19.54 5.36 -7.83
C HIS A 144 -18.30 5.38 -8.76
N LEU A 145 -17.09 5.10 -8.25
CA LEU A 145 -15.85 4.94 -9.02
C LEU A 145 -15.63 3.50 -9.54
N ARG A 146 -16.71 2.73 -9.73
CA ARG A 146 -16.67 1.34 -10.22
C ARG A 146 -16.57 1.20 -11.75
N GLY A 147 -16.26 2.28 -12.48
CA GLY A 147 -16.03 2.26 -13.92
C GLY A 147 -14.76 1.49 -14.34
N THR A 148 -14.42 1.61 -15.62
CA THR A 148 -13.10 1.27 -16.20
C THR A 148 -12.21 2.53 -16.21
N PRO A 149 -10.86 2.39 -16.21
CA PRO A 149 -9.96 3.53 -16.32
C PRO A 149 -10.15 4.29 -17.64
#